data_AF-A0A940LNR2-F1
#
_entry.id   AF-A0A940LNR2-F1
#
_cell.length_a   1.000
_cell.length_b   1.000
_cell.length_c   1.000
_cell.angle_alpha   90.00
_cell.angle_beta   90.00
_cell.angle_gamma   90.00
#
_symmetry.space_group_name_H-M   'P 1'
#
loop_
_entity.id
_entity.type
_entity.pdbx_description
1 polymer ?
#
loop_
_entity_poly.entity_id
_entity_poly.type
_entity_poly.pdbx_seq_one_letter_code
_entity_poly.pdbx_strand_id
1 'polypeptide(L)'
;MSDDKGPFAMSRRVVIGAASAAPVVAGAGAGALPDPAIARCAEWMALDAEIDRLGLRWSDLETILVREKRWEQMTPDERVALSPTQEMDAIDEQLEPLFEQREAWLEALPAVRASDTYGVVAKLEVALRVMVHQQGDGYDLFKATMEELRIARCPNCGAPVCKR
;
A
#
# COMPACT_ATOMS: atom_id res chain seq x y z
N MET A 1 -46.99 -30.67 -19.38
CA MET A 1 -47.85 -31.73 -18.83
C MET A 1 -47.37 -31.96 -17.41
N SER A 2 -47.90 -31.28 -16.38
CA SER A 2 -49.32 -31.26 -15.93
C SER A 2 -49.83 -32.63 -15.51
N ASP A 3 -50.55 -32.86 -14.41
CA ASP A 3 -50.96 -32.03 -13.24
C ASP A 3 -51.63 -33.02 -12.23
N ASP A 4 -51.85 -32.81 -10.92
CA ASP A 4 -51.59 -31.76 -9.90
C ASP A 4 -51.96 -32.39 -8.50
N LYS A 5 -51.84 -31.64 -7.39
CA LYS A 5 -52.53 -31.79 -6.08
C LYS A 5 -51.91 -32.66 -4.96
N GLY A 6 -51.47 -31.97 -3.91
CA GLY A 6 -51.38 -32.51 -2.53
C GLY A 6 -52.75 -32.54 -1.83
N PRO A 7 -52.79 -32.72 -0.49
CA PRO A 7 -53.05 -31.53 0.32
C PRO A 7 -52.34 -31.47 1.69
N PHE A 8 -52.43 -30.30 2.31
CA PHE A 8 -51.90 -29.92 3.62
C PHE A 8 -52.40 -30.76 4.79
N ALA A 9 -51.52 -31.00 5.77
CA ALA A 9 -51.90 -31.39 7.13
C ALA A 9 -51.05 -30.62 8.16
N MET A 10 -51.61 -29.53 8.72
CA MET A 10 -51.09 -28.89 9.94
C MET A 10 -51.93 -29.29 11.15
N SER A 11 -51.30 -29.73 12.25
CA SER A 11 -51.92 -29.76 13.59
C SER A 11 -50.82 -29.84 14.67
N ARG A 12 -50.46 -28.74 15.33
CA ARG A 12 -51.03 -28.20 16.59
C ARG A 12 -50.72 -29.00 17.88
N ARG A 13 -49.56 -28.70 18.47
CA ARG A 13 -49.20 -28.62 19.91
C ARG A 13 -48.06 -27.58 19.94
N VAL A 14 -48.18 -26.33 20.46
CA VAL A 14 -48.59 -25.85 21.80
C VAL A 14 -47.80 -26.63 22.87
N VAL A 15 -46.90 -26.03 23.66
CA VAL A 15 -47.15 -25.12 24.81
C VAL A 15 -45.81 -24.51 25.29
N ILE A 16 -45.76 -23.18 25.54
CA ILE A 16 -44.81 -22.41 26.42
C ILE A 16 -43.29 -22.57 26.14
N GLY A 17 -42.43 -21.54 26.14
CA GLY A 17 -42.57 -20.15 26.60
C GLY A 17 -41.45 -19.81 27.59
N ALA A 18 -40.33 -19.29 27.07
CA ALA A 18 -39.21 -18.77 27.87
C ALA A 18 -38.73 -17.45 27.26
N ALA A 19 -38.86 -16.37 28.03
CA ALA A 19 -38.36 -15.05 27.65
C ALA A 19 -36.98 -14.80 28.28
N SER A 20 -36.17 -13.98 27.61
CA SER A 20 -34.85 -13.50 28.03
C SER A 20 -33.72 -14.55 27.96
N ALA A 21 -32.48 -14.18 27.59
CA ALA A 21 -31.95 -12.84 27.34
C ALA A 21 -31.45 -12.69 25.89
N ALA A 22 -31.72 -11.53 25.27
CA ALA A 22 -30.87 -11.06 24.19
C ALA A 22 -29.48 -10.73 24.78
N PRO A 23 -28.36 -11.14 24.16
CA PRO A 23 -27.05 -10.65 24.58
C PRO A 23 -27.00 -9.15 24.30
N VAL A 24 -27.08 -8.35 25.36
CA VAL A 24 -26.66 -6.95 25.30
C VAL A 24 -25.16 -6.98 25.06
N VAL A 25 -24.75 -6.80 23.81
CA VAL A 25 -23.35 -6.58 23.45
C VAL A 25 -22.98 -5.21 24.02
N ALA A 26 -22.52 -5.21 25.27
CA ALA A 26 -21.89 -4.06 25.88
C ALA A 26 -20.73 -3.61 25.00
N GLY A 27 -20.59 -2.30 24.82
CA GLY A 27 -19.81 -1.72 23.72
C GLY A 27 -18.38 -2.25 23.60
N ALA A 28 -18.16 -3.13 22.63
CA ALA A 28 -17.00 -2.93 21.77
C ALA A 28 -17.25 -1.62 21.02
N GLY A 29 -16.47 -0.58 21.33
CA GLY A 29 -16.56 0.68 20.60
C GLY A 29 -16.46 0.39 19.11
N ALA A 30 -17.41 0.91 18.32
CA ALA A 30 -17.36 0.77 16.88
C ALA A 30 -16.02 1.34 16.41
N GLY A 31 -15.08 0.46 16.08
CA GLY A 31 -13.76 0.84 15.61
C GLY A 31 -14.00 1.71 14.38
N ALA A 32 -13.58 2.97 14.46
CA ALA A 32 -13.70 3.88 13.34
C ALA A 32 -13.10 3.19 12.13
N LEU A 33 -13.86 3.10 11.03
CA LEU A 33 -13.39 2.46 9.82
C LEU A 33 -12.05 3.11 9.42
N PRO A 34 -11.01 2.33 9.06
CA PRO A 34 -9.71 2.89 8.73
C PRO A 34 -9.87 3.95 7.64
N ASP A 35 -9.19 5.08 7.82
CA ASP A 35 -9.25 6.18 6.86
C ASP A 35 -8.84 5.67 5.46
N PRO A 36 -9.70 5.82 4.43
CA PRO A 36 -9.39 5.29 3.10
C PRO A 36 -8.14 5.93 2.48
N ALA A 37 -7.76 7.14 2.90
CA ALA A 37 -6.51 7.75 2.48
C ALA A 37 -5.29 7.00 3.02
N ILE A 38 -5.33 6.49 4.26
CA ILE A 38 -4.20 5.73 4.84
C ILE A 38 -3.95 4.47 4.02
N ALA A 39 -4.99 3.70 3.70
CA ALA A 39 -4.87 2.48 2.90
C ALA A 39 -4.27 2.77 1.51
N ARG A 40 -4.78 3.80 0.81
CA ARG A 40 -4.29 4.18 -0.53
C ARG A 40 -2.86 4.71 -0.51
N CYS A 41 -2.47 5.46 0.52
CA CYS A 41 -1.07 5.90 0.69
C CYS A 41 -0.15 4.72 1.01
N ALA A 42 -0.59 3.75 1.82
CA ALA A 42 0.20 2.57 2.14
C ALA A 42 0.41 1.66 0.91
N GLU A 43 -0.63 1.46 0.09
CA GLU A 43 -0.53 0.77 -1.20
C GLU A 43 0.49 1.48 -2.12
N TRP A 44 0.39 2.81 -2.25
CA TRP A 44 1.32 3.61 -3.06
C TRP A 44 2.77 3.51 -2.55
N MET A 45 3.00 3.64 -1.24
CA MET A 45 4.33 3.53 -0.64
C MET A 45 4.93 2.12 -0.78
N ALA A 46 4.11 1.07 -0.75
CA ALA A 46 4.57 -0.30 -0.97
C ALA A 46 4.99 -0.53 -2.44
N LEU A 47 4.22 0.00 -3.40
CA LEU A 47 4.55 -0.04 -4.82
C LEU A 47 5.84 0.74 -5.14
N ASP A 48 5.99 1.93 -4.57
CA ASP A 48 7.17 2.77 -4.68
C ASP A 48 8.43 2.10 -4.06
N ALA A 49 8.29 1.41 -2.92
CA ALA A 49 9.37 0.64 -2.31
C ALA A 49 9.77 -0.61 -3.13
N GLU A 50 8.83 -1.23 -3.84
CA GLU A 50 9.11 -2.36 -4.74
C GLU A 50 9.89 -1.93 -5.99
N ILE A 51 9.55 -0.76 -6.55
CA ILE A 51 10.31 -0.10 -7.62
C ILE A 51 11.74 0.20 -7.16
N ASP A 52 11.93 0.79 -5.96
CA ASP A 52 13.26 1.01 -5.38
C ASP A 52 14.04 -0.30 -5.22
N ARG A 53 13.38 -1.38 -4.75
CA ARG A 53 13.99 -2.70 -4.58
C ARG A 53 14.47 -3.29 -5.91
N LEU A 54 13.66 -3.19 -6.95
CA LEU A 54 13.97 -3.64 -8.31
C LEU A 54 15.12 -2.81 -8.92
N GLY A 55 15.07 -1.48 -8.81
CA GLY A 55 16.14 -0.59 -9.29
C GLY A 55 17.48 -0.78 -8.57
N LEU A 56 17.46 -1.03 -7.25
CA LEU A 56 18.67 -1.41 -6.51
C LEU A 56 19.23 -2.76 -6.99
N ARG A 57 18.36 -3.75 -7.23
CA ARG A 57 18.78 -5.06 -7.74
C ARG A 57 19.39 -4.95 -9.15
N TRP A 58 18.81 -4.11 -10.01
CA TRP A 58 19.38 -3.78 -11.31
C TRP A 58 20.78 -3.16 -11.16
N SER A 59 20.95 -2.17 -10.28
CA SER A 59 22.25 -1.50 -10.09
C SER A 59 23.32 -2.43 -9.48
N ASP A 60 22.93 -3.43 -8.68
CA ASP A 60 23.83 -4.51 -8.24
C ASP A 60 24.28 -5.37 -9.43
N LEU A 61 23.38 -5.71 -10.36
CA LEU A 61 23.70 -6.49 -11.57
C LEU A 61 24.60 -5.69 -12.52
N GLU A 62 24.33 -4.40 -12.74
CA GLU A 62 25.24 -3.50 -13.45
C GLU A 62 26.62 -3.45 -12.78
N THR A 63 26.66 -3.34 -11.45
CA THR A 63 27.93 -3.32 -10.69
C THR A 63 28.70 -4.61 -10.86
N ILE A 64 28.04 -5.77 -10.94
CA ILE A 64 28.68 -7.07 -11.25
C ILE A 64 29.27 -7.02 -12.66
N LEU A 65 28.47 -6.70 -13.69
CA LEU A 65 28.92 -6.64 -15.09
C LEU A 65 30.08 -5.64 -15.30
N VAL A 66 30.01 -4.47 -14.65
CA VAL A 66 31.04 -3.42 -14.69
C VAL A 66 32.30 -3.81 -13.92
N ARG A 67 32.19 -4.56 -12.81
CA ARG A 67 33.37 -5.10 -12.10
C ARG A 67 34.02 -6.24 -12.86
N GLU A 68 33.23 -7.06 -13.54
CA GLU A 68 33.73 -8.21 -14.27
C GLU A 68 34.58 -7.81 -15.49
N LYS A 69 34.32 -6.63 -16.11
CA LYS A 69 35.16 -5.98 -17.14
C LYS A 69 35.71 -6.92 -18.24
N ARG A 70 34.99 -8.01 -18.48
CA ARG A 70 35.33 -9.07 -19.43
C ARG A 70 34.40 -9.11 -20.62
N TRP A 71 33.41 -8.21 -20.75
CA TRP A 71 32.52 -8.16 -21.90
C TRP A 71 33.27 -8.11 -23.26
N GLU A 72 34.39 -7.38 -23.33
CA GLU A 72 35.29 -7.34 -24.50
C GLU A 72 36.22 -8.57 -24.63
N GLN A 73 36.43 -9.32 -23.55
CA GLN A 73 37.27 -10.52 -23.49
C GLN A 73 36.46 -11.84 -23.55
N MET A 74 35.13 -11.76 -23.48
CA MET A 74 34.21 -12.90 -23.44
C MET A 74 33.82 -13.36 -24.84
N THR A 75 33.78 -14.67 -24.99
CA THR A 75 33.24 -15.36 -26.15
C THR A 75 31.72 -15.15 -26.28
N PRO A 76 31.12 -15.35 -27.47
CA PRO A 76 29.67 -15.29 -27.64
C PRO A 76 28.91 -16.23 -26.69
N ASP A 77 29.43 -17.43 -26.43
CA ASP A 77 28.79 -18.42 -25.56
C ASP A 77 28.83 -17.99 -24.08
N GLU A 78 29.93 -17.38 -23.61
CA GLU A 78 30.02 -16.79 -22.27
C GLU A 78 29.08 -15.61 -22.08
N ARG A 79 28.77 -14.84 -23.14
CA ARG A 79 27.76 -13.77 -23.11
C ARG A 79 26.33 -14.31 -23.06
N VAL A 80 26.06 -15.46 -23.69
CA VAL A 80 24.76 -16.14 -23.60
C VAL A 80 24.58 -16.85 -22.25
N ALA A 81 25.68 -17.34 -21.65
CA ALA A 81 25.67 -17.96 -20.32
C ALA A 81 25.61 -16.96 -19.16
N LEU A 82 25.80 -15.65 -19.41
CA LEU A 82 25.63 -14.60 -18.41
C LEU A 82 24.14 -14.39 -18.09
N SER A 83 23.65 -15.20 -17.14
CA SER A 83 22.35 -15.05 -16.48
C SER A 83 21.97 -13.63 -16.00
N PRO A 84 22.89 -12.69 -15.67
CA PRO A 84 22.51 -11.34 -15.27
C PRO A 84 21.64 -10.59 -16.28
N THR A 85 21.84 -10.76 -17.60
CA THR A 85 20.96 -10.06 -18.58
C THR A 85 19.54 -10.58 -18.53
N GLN A 86 19.31 -11.89 -18.33
CA GLN A 86 17.95 -12.44 -18.19
C GLN A 86 17.24 -11.94 -16.93
N GLU A 87 17.97 -11.74 -15.83
CA GLU A 87 17.41 -11.15 -14.62
C GLU A 87 17.14 -9.65 -14.79
N MET A 88 18.03 -8.93 -15.49
CA MET A 88 17.83 -7.53 -15.88
C MET A 88 16.60 -7.39 -16.79
N ASP A 89 16.52 -8.10 -17.92
CA ASP A 89 15.37 -8.10 -18.84
C ASP A 89 14.05 -8.35 -18.08
N ALA A 90 14.04 -9.32 -17.14
CA ALA A 90 12.87 -9.61 -16.31
C ALA A 90 12.56 -8.50 -15.28
N ILE A 91 13.55 -7.73 -14.82
CA ILE A 91 13.34 -6.54 -13.97
C ILE A 91 12.74 -5.40 -14.80
N ASP A 92 13.24 -5.15 -16.02
CA ASP A 92 12.68 -4.15 -16.93
C ASP A 92 11.21 -4.45 -17.27
N GLU A 93 10.90 -5.71 -17.62
CA GLU A 93 9.52 -6.16 -17.88
C GLU A 93 8.59 -5.97 -16.66
N GLN A 94 9.13 -6.04 -15.44
CA GLN A 94 8.38 -5.77 -14.21
C GLN A 94 8.24 -4.27 -13.91
N LEU A 95 9.26 -3.46 -14.20
CA LEU A 95 9.31 -2.06 -13.79
C LEU A 95 8.27 -1.18 -14.50
N GLU A 96 8.11 -1.32 -15.82
CA GLU A 96 7.21 -0.48 -16.63
C GLU A 96 5.76 -0.45 -16.09
N PRO A 97 5.05 -1.58 -15.91
CA PRO A 97 3.68 -1.56 -15.38
C PRO A 97 3.60 -1.08 -13.92
N LEU A 98 4.69 -1.19 -13.13
CA LEU A 98 4.73 -0.65 -11.76
C LEU A 98 4.85 0.88 -11.78
N PHE A 99 5.64 1.45 -12.70
CA PHE A 99 5.72 2.90 -12.90
C PHE A 99 4.38 3.48 -13.37
N GLU A 100 3.75 2.90 -14.40
CA GLU A 100 2.41 3.28 -14.86
C GLU A 100 1.40 3.23 -13.70
N GLN A 101 1.42 2.14 -12.91
CA GLN A 101 0.49 1.96 -11.80
C GLN A 101 0.72 3.01 -10.69
N ARG A 102 1.98 3.36 -10.41
CA ARG A 102 2.37 4.36 -9.40
C ARG A 102 1.97 5.78 -9.81
N GLU A 103 2.10 6.12 -11.09
CA GLU A 103 1.63 7.40 -11.62
C GLU A 103 0.10 7.50 -11.58
N ALA A 104 -0.62 6.50 -12.07
CA ALA A 104 -2.08 6.47 -12.03
C ALA A 104 -2.65 6.55 -10.60
N TRP A 105 -2.01 5.88 -9.62
CA TRP A 105 -2.39 6.01 -8.22
C TRP A 105 -2.05 7.39 -7.63
N LEU A 106 -0.93 8.00 -8.04
CA LEU A 106 -0.57 9.36 -7.62
C LEU A 106 -1.56 10.40 -8.14
N GLU A 107 -2.01 10.29 -9.41
CA GLU A 107 -3.02 11.17 -10.01
C GLU A 107 -4.39 11.03 -9.30
N ALA A 108 -4.77 9.80 -8.91
CA ALA A 108 -6.01 9.55 -8.19
C ALA A 108 -5.97 9.99 -6.71
N LEU A 109 -4.80 9.98 -6.07
CA LEU A 109 -4.66 10.20 -4.63
C LEU A 109 -5.21 11.54 -4.12
N PRO A 110 -5.06 12.70 -4.81
CA PRO A 110 -5.70 13.96 -4.47
C PRO A 110 -7.20 13.83 -4.19
N ALA A 111 -7.95 13.06 -4.99
CA ALA A 111 -9.38 12.86 -4.84
C ALA A 111 -9.78 11.99 -3.62
N VAL A 112 -8.85 11.18 -3.10
CA VAL A 112 -9.07 10.39 -1.88
C VAL A 112 -9.08 11.34 -0.67
N ARG A 113 -10.27 11.58 -0.12
CA ARG A 113 -10.46 12.46 1.04
C ARG A 113 -10.01 11.77 2.33
N ALA A 114 -9.03 12.37 3.01
CA ALA A 114 -8.74 12.05 4.40
C ALA A 114 -9.90 12.50 5.31
N SER A 115 -10.29 11.62 6.21
CA SER A 115 -11.28 11.80 7.27
C SER A 115 -10.66 12.28 8.58
N ASP A 116 -9.37 11.98 8.82
CA ASP A 116 -8.63 12.40 10.00
C ASP A 116 -7.20 12.91 9.69
N THR A 117 -6.48 13.34 10.72
CA THR A 117 -5.11 13.85 10.62
C THR A 117 -4.11 12.78 10.16
N TYR A 118 -4.32 11.50 10.47
CA TYR A 118 -3.43 10.42 10.02
C TYR A 118 -3.56 10.21 8.51
N GLY A 119 -4.77 10.29 7.96
CA GLY A 119 -5.00 10.30 6.51
C GLY A 119 -4.35 11.50 5.80
N VAL A 120 -4.34 12.68 6.44
CA VAL A 120 -3.63 13.87 5.91
C VAL A 120 -2.11 13.65 5.94
N VAL A 121 -1.56 13.17 7.06
CA VAL A 121 -0.11 12.87 7.19
C VAL A 121 0.32 11.84 6.16
N ALA A 122 -0.44 10.77 5.96
CA ALA A 122 -0.11 9.74 4.98
C ALA A 122 0.00 10.30 3.54
N LYS A 123 -0.86 11.26 3.17
CA LYS A 123 -0.77 11.97 1.87
C LYS A 123 0.45 12.89 1.77
N LEU A 124 0.87 13.49 2.89
CA LEU A 124 2.09 14.30 2.94
C LEU A 124 3.37 13.45 2.86
N GLU A 125 3.37 12.23 3.42
CA GLU A 125 4.47 11.26 3.25
C GLU A 125 4.67 10.89 1.78
N VAL A 126 3.57 10.56 1.07
CA VAL A 126 3.60 10.31 -0.38
C VAL A 126 4.14 11.54 -1.14
N ALA A 127 3.66 12.74 -0.82
CA ALA A 127 4.14 13.96 -1.46
C ALA A 127 5.65 14.20 -1.21
N LEU A 128 6.13 14.02 0.02
CA LEU A 128 7.55 14.14 0.36
C LEU A 128 8.41 13.13 -0.42
N ARG A 129 7.92 11.90 -0.57
CA ARG A 129 8.60 10.84 -1.33
C ARG A 129 8.66 11.15 -2.83
N VAL A 130 7.57 11.63 -3.43
CA VAL A 130 7.55 12.11 -4.83
C VAL A 130 8.56 13.26 -5.05
N MET A 131 8.71 14.14 -4.06
CA MET A 131 9.59 15.32 -4.17
C MET A 131 11.09 15.03 -3.93
N VAL A 132 11.51 13.78 -3.68
CA VAL A 132 12.89 13.43 -3.28
C VAL A 132 13.99 13.94 -4.23
N HIS A 133 13.68 14.13 -5.52
CA HIS A 133 14.62 14.63 -6.53
C HIS A 133 14.56 16.15 -6.78
N GLN A 134 13.62 16.89 -6.19
CA GLN A 134 13.46 18.35 -6.44
C GLN A 134 14.64 19.16 -5.87
N GLN A 135 15.17 18.74 -4.72
CA GLN A 135 16.28 19.38 -3.97
C GLN A 135 16.04 20.85 -3.56
N GLY A 136 16.93 21.39 -2.70
CA GLY A 136 16.96 22.79 -2.28
C GLY A 136 15.96 23.19 -1.17
N ASP A 137 16.04 24.45 -0.76
CA ASP A 137 15.45 25.01 0.47
C ASP A 137 13.99 24.62 0.73
N GLY A 138 13.15 24.59 -0.31
CA GLY A 138 11.74 24.24 -0.19
C GLY A 138 11.50 22.76 0.12
N TYR A 139 12.31 21.87 -0.47
CA TYR A 139 12.30 20.44 -0.14
C TYR A 139 12.86 20.19 1.25
N ASP A 140 13.98 20.85 1.60
CA ASP A 140 14.62 20.69 2.91
C ASP A 140 13.71 21.17 4.05
N LEU A 141 13.02 22.30 3.88
CA LEU A 141 11.99 22.78 4.82
C LEU A 141 10.84 21.80 4.95
N PHE A 142 10.30 21.28 3.82
CA PHE A 142 9.17 20.35 3.87
C PHE A 142 9.55 19.04 4.55
N LYS A 143 10.74 18.50 4.26
CA LYS A 143 11.31 17.32 4.92
C LYS A 143 11.47 17.54 6.42
N ALA A 144 12.12 18.63 6.84
CA ALA A 144 12.30 18.94 8.26
C ALA A 144 10.95 19.09 8.99
N THR A 145 9.97 19.74 8.35
CA THR A 145 8.61 19.91 8.90
C THR A 145 7.88 18.56 9.06
N MET A 146 8.06 17.62 8.13
CA MET A 146 7.52 16.27 8.24
C MET A 146 8.18 15.48 9.39
N GLU A 147 9.50 15.58 9.55
CA GLU A 147 10.25 15.03 10.68
C GLU A 147 9.71 15.56 12.03
N GLU A 148 9.44 16.87 12.14
CA GLU A 148 8.82 17.50 13.31
C GLU A 148 7.38 17.00 13.54
N LEU A 149 6.59 16.88 12.47
CA LEU A 149 5.19 16.42 12.54
C LEU A 149 5.08 14.99 13.09
N ARG A 150 6.04 14.10 12.77
CA ARG A 150 6.09 12.72 13.31
C ARG A 150 6.35 12.65 14.82
N ILE A 151 6.92 13.69 15.42
CA ILE A 151 7.14 13.78 16.89
C ILE A 151 6.17 14.75 17.59
N ALA A 152 5.39 15.52 16.83
CA ALA A 152 4.44 16.49 17.35
C ALA A 152 3.37 15.84 18.24
N ARG A 153 2.94 16.59 19.25
CA ARG A 153 1.90 16.19 20.20
C ARG A 153 0.79 17.23 20.25
N CYS A 154 -0.44 16.77 20.42
CA CYS A 154 -1.58 17.66 20.62
C CYS A 154 -1.33 18.53 21.86
N PRO A 155 -1.35 19.87 21.76
CA PRO A 155 -1.06 20.77 22.89
C PRO A 155 -2.10 20.67 24.01
N ASN A 156 -3.29 20.15 23.72
CA ASN A 156 -4.38 20.03 24.70
C ASN A 156 -4.38 18.70 25.48
N CYS A 157 -3.81 17.61 24.94
CA CYS A 157 -3.88 16.28 25.57
C CYS A 157 -2.58 15.46 25.52
N GLY A 158 -1.50 15.95 24.90
CA GLY A 158 -0.21 15.27 24.82
C GLY A 158 -0.16 14.02 23.92
N ALA A 159 -1.28 13.61 23.34
CA ALA A 159 -1.35 12.49 22.38
C ALA A 159 -0.49 12.79 21.13
N PRO A 160 0.18 11.78 20.53
CA PRO A 160 0.87 11.95 19.25
C PRO A 160 -0.07 12.46 18.15
N VAL A 161 0.40 13.37 17.30
CA VAL A 161 -0.33 13.81 16.11
C VAL A 161 -0.30 12.73 15.01
N CYS A 162 0.80 11.96 14.96
CA CYS A 162 1.00 10.84 14.05
C CYS A 162 1.12 9.52 14.83
N LYS A 163 0.55 8.44 14.30
CA LYS A 163 0.91 7.07 14.73
C LYS A 163 2.18 6.65 14.00
N ARG A 164 3.05 5.90 14.69
CA ARG A 164 4.12 5.13 14.08
C ARG A 164 3.59 3.76 13.67
#